data_AF-X6DKH0-F1
#
_entry.id   AF-X6DKH0-F1
#
_cell.length_a   1.000
_cell.length_b   1.000
_cell.length_c   1.000
_cell.angle_alpha   90.00
_cell.angle_beta   90.00
_cell.angle_gamma   90.00
#
_symmetry.space_group_name_H-M   'P 1'
#
loop_
_entity.id
_entity.type
_entity.pdbx_description
1 polymer ?
#
loop_
_entity_poly.entity_id
_entity_poly.type
_entity_poly.pdbx_seq_one_letter_code
_entity_poly.pdbx_strand_id
1 'polypeptide(L)'
;MEDLLVAVDKAGGRASQAPETEIIRINGELTVALAIARCRVSHCAYPRWSSRAMREAIADIFVLIRMQPGNLIIRDYLIAPMHEIVGFKGDFHVNNGMKLDGFVFRSLDPLVALAERTFVGSAT
;
A
#
# COMPACT_ATOMS: atom_id res chain seq x y z
N MET A 1 3.32 -3.66 -9.65
CA MET A 1 4.40 -4.06 -8.71
C MET A 1 5.73 -3.59 -9.26
N GLU A 2 6.06 -4.00 -10.49
CA GLU A 2 7.27 -3.59 -11.20
C GLU A 2 7.43 -2.06 -11.32
N ASP A 3 6.33 -1.34 -11.62
CA ASP A 3 6.35 0.13 -11.67
C ASP A 3 6.82 0.78 -10.34
N LEU A 4 6.48 0.19 -9.19
CA LEU A 4 6.93 0.69 -7.89
C LEU A 4 8.43 0.45 -7.70
N LEU A 5 8.93 -0.72 -8.10
CA LEU A 5 10.36 -1.04 -8.03
C LEU A 5 11.17 -0.04 -8.87
N VAL A 6 10.71 0.22 -10.10
CA VAL A 6 11.33 1.18 -11.02
C VAL A 6 11.25 2.61 -10.47
N ALA A 7 10.11 3.01 -9.91
CA ALA A 7 9.95 4.35 -9.33
C ALA A 7 10.89 4.57 -8.13
N VAL A 8 11.03 3.57 -7.26
CA VAL A 8 11.97 3.62 -6.13
C VAL A 8 13.42 3.72 -6.61
N ASP A 9 13.81 2.93 -7.63
CA ASP A 9 15.16 2.98 -8.19
C ASP A 9 15.47 4.36 -8.80
N LYS A 10 14.51 4.93 -9.55
CA LYS A 10 14.62 6.29 -10.10
C LYS A 10 14.73 7.38 -9.03
N ALA A 11 14.17 7.16 -7.85
CA ALA A 11 14.28 8.05 -6.69
C ALA A 11 15.62 7.87 -5.93
N GLY A 12 16.54 7.05 -6.44
CA GLY A 12 17.82 6.75 -5.80
C GLY A 12 17.73 5.75 -4.65
N GLY A 13 16.54 5.18 -4.41
CA GLY A 13 16.33 4.10 -3.48
C GLY A 13 16.64 2.73 -4.11
N ARG A 14 16.44 1.66 -3.33
CA ARG A 14 16.49 0.28 -3.82
C ARG A 14 15.26 -0.46 -3.36
N ALA A 15 14.62 -1.22 -4.24
CA ALA A 15 13.51 -2.08 -3.87
C ALA A 15 13.75 -3.50 -4.39
N SER A 16 13.47 -4.50 -3.56
CA SER A 16 13.49 -5.90 -3.96
C SER A 16 12.22 -6.60 -3.48
N GLN A 17 11.69 -7.48 -4.32
CA GLN A 17 10.56 -8.32 -3.97
C GLN A 17 11.08 -9.68 -3.50
N ALA A 18 10.56 -10.19 -2.38
CA ALA A 18 10.86 -11.55 -1.95
C ALA A 18 10.15 -12.56 -2.89
N PRO A 19 10.82 -13.63 -3.36
CA PRO A 19 10.25 -14.55 -4.36
C PRO A 19 8.98 -15.27 -3.88
N GLU A 20 8.86 -15.46 -2.56
CA GLU A 20 7.82 -16.30 -1.96
C GLU A 20 6.71 -15.50 -1.26
N THR A 21 6.81 -14.17 -1.22
CA THR A 21 5.84 -13.32 -0.52
C THR A 21 5.45 -12.09 -1.32
N GLU A 22 4.25 -11.55 -1.06
CA GLU A 22 3.82 -10.25 -1.62
C GLU A 22 4.48 -9.06 -0.86
N ILE A 23 5.69 -9.26 -0.34
CA ILE A 23 6.44 -8.27 0.44
C ILE A 23 7.58 -7.69 -0.39
N ILE A 24 7.62 -6.37 -0.46
CA ILE A 24 8.72 -5.59 -1.01
C ILE A 24 9.56 -5.07 0.14
N ARG A 25 10.87 -5.23 0.04
CA ARG A 25 11.83 -4.59 0.93
C ARG A 25 12.40 -3.35 0.23
N ILE A 26 12.22 -2.19 0.86
CA ILE A 26 12.72 -0.91 0.35
C ILE A 26 13.93 -0.53 1.20
N ASN A 27 15.04 -0.19 0.54
CA ASN A 27 16.29 0.30 1.11
C ASN A 27 16.96 -0.62 2.14
N GLY A 28 16.45 -1.83 2.36
CA GLY A 28 16.82 -2.67 3.48
C GLY A 28 16.27 -2.19 4.83
N GLU A 29 15.49 -1.11 4.84
CA GLU A 29 15.05 -0.36 6.03
C GLU A 29 13.60 -0.64 6.40
N LEU A 30 12.74 -0.79 5.39
CA LEU A 30 11.31 -0.97 5.59
C LEU A 30 10.76 -2.06 4.67
N THR A 31 9.72 -2.72 5.17
CA THR A 31 8.99 -3.77 4.47
C THR A 31 7.56 -3.31 4.15
N VAL A 32 7.14 -3.56 2.92
CA VAL A 32 5.82 -3.16 2.41
C VAL A 32 5.08 -4.40 1.94
N ALA A 33 3.93 -4.68 2.53
CA ALA A 33 3.01 -5.71 2.04
C ALA A 33 1.97 -5.07 1.11
N LEU A 34 1.83 -5.60 -0.11
CA LEU A 34 0.87 -5.10 -1.09
C LEU A 34 -0.24 -6.12 -1.31
N ALA A 35 -1.48 -5.64 -1.40
CA ALA A 35 -2.63 -6.48 -1.66
C ALA A 35 -3.62 -5.80 -2.61
N ILE A 36 -4.04 -6.51 -3.66
CA ILE A 36 -5.10 -6.03 -4.55
C ILE A 36 -6.46 -6.43 -3.99
N ALA A 37 -7.31 -5.45 -3.69
CA ALA A 37 -8.69 -5.67 -3.31
C ALA A 37 -9.62 -5.37 -4.48
N ARG A 38 -10.34 -6.41 -4.93
CA ARG A 38 -11.41 -6.27 -5.92
C ARG A 38 -12.62 -5.59 -5.29
N CYS A 39 -13.23 -4.68 -6.04
CA CYS A 39 -14.47 -4.02 -5.66
C CYS A 39 -15.61 -5.04 -5.62
N ARG A 40 -16.28 -5.13 -4.48
CA ARG A 40 -17.51 -5.90 -4.32
C ARG A 40 -18.67 -4.90 -4.23
N VAL A 41 -19.59 -5.02 -5.19
CA VAL A 41 -20.84 -4.25 -5.23
C VAL A 41 -21.98 -5.25 -5.16
N SER A 42 -22.93 -5.05 -4.24
CA SER A 42 -24.21 -5.77 -4.25
C SER A 42 -25.32 -4.81 -4.67
N HIS A 43 -26.45 -5.37 -5.13
CA HIS A 43 -27.52 -4.66 -5.86
C HIS A 43 -28.01 -3.35 -5.21
N CYS A 44 -27.91 -3.21 -3.88
CA CYS A 44 -28.32 -2.01 -3.13
C CYS A 44 -27.27 -1.54 -2.10
N ALA A 45 -26.03 -2.02 -2.15
CA ALA A 45 -25.00 -1.67 -1.16
C ALA A 45 -23.88 -0.82 -1.75
N TYR A 46 -23.25 -0.04 -0.88
CA TYR A 46 -22.06 0.72 -1.23
C TYR A 46 -20.89 -0.21 -1.59
N PRO A 47 -20.00 0.22 -2.49
CA PRO A 47 -18.75 -0.48 -2.80
C PRO A 47 -17.96 -0.84 -1.54
N ARG A 48 -17.47 -2.07 -1.48
CA ARG A 48 -16.62 -2.55 -0.39
C ARG A 48 -15.42 -3.36 -0.90
N TRP A 49 -14.36 -3.37 -0.12
CA TRP A 49 -13.08 -3.98 -0.46
C TRP A 49 -12.55 -4.79 0.71
N SER A 50 -12.10 -6.02 0.46
CA SER A 50 -11.32 -6.79 1.43
C SER A 50 -10.24 -7.59 0.72
N SER A 51 -9.14 -7.81 1.42
CA SER A 51 -8.10 -8.74 1.01
C SER A 51 -7.75 -9.66 2.17
N ARG A 52 -7.63 -10.95 1.89
CA ARG A 52 -7.16 -11.93 2.87
C ARG A 52 -5.67 -11.73 3.19
N ALA A 53 -4.88 -11.26 2.22
CA ALA A 53 -3.44 -10.98 2.39
C ALA A 53 -3.15 -9.98 3.52
N MET A 54 -4.11 -9.10 3.84
CA MET A 54 -4.05 -8.17 4.97
C MET A 54 -3.88 -8.88 6.33
N ARG A 55 -4.42 -10.10 6.49
CA ARG A 55 -4.52 -10.76 7.81
C ARG A 55 -3.26 -11.53 8.20
N GLU A 56 -2.40 -11.85 7.24
CA GLU A 56 -1.28 -12.78 7.44
C GLU A 56 0.08 -12.12 7.18
N ALA A 57 0.12 -10.90 6.63
CA ALA A 57 1.36 -10.20 6.34
C ALA A 57 2.03 -9.62 7.60
N ILE A 58 3.33 -9.84 7.75
CA ILE A 58 4.18 -9.16 8.73
C ILE A 58 5.04 -8.16 7.95
N ALA A 59 4.68 -6.88 8.02
CA ALA A 59 5.37 -5.79 7.34
C ALA A 59 5.28 -4.49 8.16
N ASP A 60 6.08 -3.48 7.80
CA ASP A 60 6.05 -2.16 8.44
C ASP A 60 4.90 -1.31 7.89
N ILE A 61 4.66 -1.40 6.58
CA ILE A 61 3.61 -0.69 5.85
C ILE A 61 2.73 -1.68 5.10
N PHE A 62 1.42 -1.44 5.14
CA PHE A 62 0.44 -2.16 4.34
C PHE A 62 -0.14 -1.26 3.25
N VAL A 63 -0.22 -1.81 2.04
CA VAL A 63 -0.80 -1.13 0.88
C VAL A 63 -1.97 -1.95 0.36
N LEU A 64 -3.19 -1.42 0.49
CA LEU A 64 -4.36 -1.95 -0.18
C LEU A 64 -4.59 -1.21 -1.50
N ILE A 65 -4.44 -1.90 -2.62
CA ILE A 65 -4.78 -1.39 -3.95
C ILE A 65 -6.27 -1.63 -4.16
N ARG A 66 -7.09 -0.58 -4.06
CA ARG A 66 -8.55 -0.70 -4.21
C ARG A 66 -8.92 -0.54 -5.67
N MET A 67 -9.60 -1.52 -6.25
CA MET A 67 -10.07 -1.45 -7.62
C MET A 67 -11.39 -0.69 -7.74
N GLN A 68 -11.68 -0.08 -8.89
CA GLN A 68 -13.02 0.43 -9.21
C GLN A 68 -14.02 -0.71 -9.46
N PRO A 69 -15.34 -0.45 -9.45
CA PRO A 69 -16.32 -1.38 -9.99
C PRO A 69 -15.92 -1.85 -11.41
N GLY A 70 -16.06 -3.13 -11.69
CA GLY A 70 -15.55 -3.75 -12.92
C GLY A 70 -14.12 -4.29 -12.80
N ASN A 71 -13.36 -3.93 -11.76
CA ASN A 71 -12.05 -4.51 -11.43
C ASN A 71 -10.96 -4.38 -12.51
N LEU A 72 -11.08 -3.42 -13.42
CA LEU A 72 -10.11 -3.16 -14.48
C LEU A 72 -9.20 -1.97 -14.18
N ILE A 73 -9.65 -1.04 -13.34
CA ILE A 73 -8.98 0.22 -13.07
C ILE A 73 -8.72 0.34 -11.57
N ILE A 74 -7.52 0.80 -11.21
CA ILE A 74 -7.18 1.13 -9.83
C ILE A 74 -7.94 2.40 -9.44
N ARG A 75 -8.63 2.35 -8.30
CA ARG A 75 -9.33 3.50 -7.73
C ARG A 75 -8.36 4.41 -6.99
N ASP A 76 -7.66 3.83 -6.02
CA ASP A 76 -6.76 4.51 -5.09
C ASP A 76 -5.97 3.47 -4.27
N TYR A 77 -5.08 3.96 -3.40
CA TYR A 77 -4.19 3.18 -2.56
C TYR A 77 -4.40 3.57 -1.10
N LEU A 78 -4.75 2.61 -0.24
CA LEU A 78 -4.68 2.81 1.21
C LEU A 78 -3.28 2.41 1.66
N ILE A 79 -2.47 3.38 2.06
CA ILE A 79 -1.06 3.22 2.44
C ILE A 79 -0.94 3.59 3.92
N ALA A 80 -0.84 2.60 4.79
CA ALA A 80 -0.86 2.81 6.23
C ALA A 80 0.23 2.00 6.94
N PRO A 81 0.76 2.49 8.08
CA PRO A 81 1.54 1.66 8.98
C PRO A 81 0.77 0.39 9.35
N MET A 82 1.43 -0.76 9.40
CA MET A 82 0.75 -2.04 9.63
C MET A 82 -0.01 -2.05 10.96
N HIS A 83 0.49 -1.39 12.00
CA HIS A 83 -0.17 -1.30 13.31
C HIS A 83 -1.52 -0.55 13.28
N GLU A 84 -1.76 0.31 12.29
CA GLU A 84 -3.05 0.96 12.07
C GLU A 84 -4.09 0.03 11.44
N ILE A 85 -3.62 -1.05 10.81
CA ILE A 85 -4.43 -2.03 10.07
C ILE A 85 -4.63 -3.32 10.88
N VAL A 86 -3.66 -3.69 11.71
CA VAL A 86 -3.71 -4.87 12.58
C VAL A 86 -4.97 -4.80 13.45
N GLY A 87 -5.81 -5.82 13.35
CA GLY A 87 -7.09 -5.89 14.08
C GLY A 87 -8.30 -5.32 13.32
N PHE A 88 -8.12 -4.72 12.14
CA PHE A 88 -9.24 -4.36 11.27
C PHE A 88 -9.93 -5.63 10.75
N LYS A 89 -11.18 -5.86 11.19
CA LYS A 89 -11.92 -7.10 10.89
C LYS A 89 -12.96 -6.94 9.77
N GLY A 90 -13.24 -5.72 9.32
CA GLY A 90 -14.28 -5.39 8.34
C GLY A 90 -13.80 -5.35 6.90
N ASP A 91 -14.69 -4.90 6.00
CA ASP A 91 -14.32 -4.44 4.68
C ASP A 91 -13.97 -2.95 4.74
N PHE A 92 -13.09 -2.52 3.84
CA PHE A 92 -12.90 -1.11 3.54
C PHE A 92 -14.06 -0.62 2.68
N HIS A 93 -14.46 0.62 2.90
CA HIS A 93 -15.57 1.29 2.26
C HIS A 93 -15.11 2.57 1.58
N VAL A 94 -16.03 3.25 0.88
CA VAL A 94 -15.75 4.56 0.28
C VAL A 94 -15.29 5.58 1.32
N ASN A 95 -15.86 5.52 2.53
CA ASN A 95 -15.45 6.27 3.72
C ASN A 95 -15.17 5.25 4.83
N ASN A 96 -13.97 5.27 5.40
CA ASN A 96 -13.48 4.33 6.41
C ASN A 96 -13.38 4.99 7.79
N GLY A 97 -13.91 6.21 7.93
CA GLY A 97 -13.71 7.08 9.06
C GLY A 97 -12.42 7.89 8.95
N MET A 98 -12.39 9.02 9.67
CA MET A 98 -11.34 10.05 9.56
C MET A 98 -9.91 9.52 9.69
N LYS A 99 -9.68 8.53 10.56
CA LYS A 99 -8.35 7.96 10.78
C LYS A 99 -7.83 7.21 9.55
N LEU A 100 -8.62 6.29 9.01
CA LEU A 100 -8.22 5.45 7.87
C LEU A 100 -8.27 6.21 6.54
N ASP A 101 -9.20 7.15 6.40
CA ASP A 101 -9.29 7.97 5.19
C ASP A 101 -8.08 8.91 5.03
N GLY A 102 -7.39 9.25 6.12
CA GLY A 102 -6.11 9.98 6.08
C GLY A 102 -4.95 9.18 5.44
N PHE A 103 -5.11 7.87 5.28
CA PHE A 103 -4.13 6.99 4.65
C PHE A 103 -4.49 6.64 3.18
N VAL A 104 -5.48 7.30 2.58
CA VAL A 104 -5.89 7.03 1.19
C VAL A 104 -5.24 8.02 0.22
N PHE A 105 -4.52 7.49 -0.76
CA PHE A 105 -3.74 8.25 -1.74
C PHE A 105 -4.10 7.86 -3.17
N ARG A 106 -3.88 8.76 -4.13
CA ARG A 106 -4.15 8.51 -5.56
C ARG A 106 -3.02 7.77 -6.28
N SER A 107 -1.83 7.73 -5.69
CA SER A 107 -0.61 7.16 -6.25
C SER A 107 0.21 6.49 -5.14
N LEU A 108 1.25 5.77 -5.55
CA LEU A 108 2.25 5.19 -4.64
C LEU A 108 3.36 6.19 -4.26
N ASP A 109 3.24 7.46 -4.66
CA ASP A 109 4.25 8.49 -4.42
C ASP A 109 4.66 8.62 -2.95
N PRO A 110 3.77 8.47 -1.94
CA PRO A 110 4.21 8.47 -0.55
C PRO A 110 5.25 7.40 -0.23
N LEU A 111 5.17 6.21 -0.84
CA LEU A 111 6.18 5.16 -0.66
C LEU A 111 7.49 5.51 -1.36
N VAL A 112 7.41 6.12 -2.56
CA VAL A 112 8.58 6.56 -3.30
C VAL A 112 9.32 7.64 -2.52
N ALA A 113 8.58 8.61 -1.96
CA ALA A 113 9.12 9.66 -1.10
C ALA A 113 9.81 9.09 0.16
N LEU A 114 9.27 8.02 0.75
CA LEU A 114 9.94 7.30 1.86
C LEU A 114 11.22 6.57 1.43
N ALA A 115 11.36 6.28 0.14
CA ALA A 115 12.52 5.58 -0.42
C ALA A 115 13.62 6.52 -0.91
N GLU A 116 13.31 7.81 -1.09
CA GLU A 116 14.23 8.83 -1.62
C GLU A 116 15.51 8.90 -0.78
N ARG A 117 16.65 8.99 -1.49
CA ARG A 117 17.95 9.20 -0.87
C ARG A 117 18.43 10.61 -1.17
N THR A 118 18.66 11.38 -0.12
CA THR A 118 19.24 12.72 -0.22
C THR A 118 20.50 12.80 0.63
N PHE A 119 21.49 13.55 0.15
CA PHE A 119 22.71 13.81 0.90
C PHE A 119 22.43 14.91 1.92
N VAL A 120 22.69 14.62 3.21
CA VAL A 120 22.39 15.55 4.32
C VAL A 120 23.63 16.39 4.71
N GLY A 121 24.72 16.32 3.93
CA GLY A 121 26.00 16.91 4.31
C GLY A 121 26.89 15.92 5.07
N SER A 122 28.20 16.17 5.10
CA SER A 122 29.10 15.47 6.03
C SER A 122 29.18 16.26 7.33
N ALA A 123 29.13 15.58 8.47
CA ALA A 123 29.55 16.19 9.73
C ALA A 123 31.06 16.44 9.67
N THR A 124 31.45 17.71 9.52
CA THR A 124 32.83 18.20 9.70
C THR A 124 33.13 18.45 11.17
#